data_AF-A0A351AA04-F1
#
_entry.id   AF-A0A351AA04-F1
#
_cell.length_a   1.000
_cell.length_b   1.000
_cell.length_c   1.000
_cell.angle_alpha   90.00
_cell.angle_beta   90.00
_cell.angle_gamma   90.00
#
_symmetry.space_group_name_H-M   'P 1'
#
loop_
_entity.id
_entity.type
_entity.pdbx_description
1 polymer ?
#
loop_
_entity_poly.entity_id
_entity_poly.type
_entity_poly.pdbx_seq_one_letter_code
_entity_poly.pdbx_strand_id
1 'polypeptide(L)'
;MARTQFEASDWLVTIDRLVNADEIFKEIRKTKEHVITHQVHVQRLDGSEFSWPDIEDFLDFMYYLFSFACASRRPVCNLVAMDRFERILFRKWGHDGYLGSTRAFSWFPAGFENPFKSLAPGMYKAWLDPNLKEVCRFLVEVLSESNREKQIVDFKFVLAQTALELLANTIYVEAWGNNVADAASKIRGLLLGLGVDVNMPLSLPDLVAEATGRSARYPGESNWVDGPQAIVQIRNMVTHADRKKRQKLFDLSVEARFEASLLAIHYVEMASLWLFGYDGPVSTRVDLPKFIGKHIDSPWPAGGQRPGTVPP
;
A
#
# COMPACT_ATOMS: atom_id res chain seq x y z
N MET A 1 17.31 -12.63 19.18
CA MET A 1 17.26 -11.45 18.30
C MET A 1 16.64 -11.89 16.99
N ALA A 2 15.57 -11.22 16.53
CA ALA A 2 14.99 -11.52 15.23
C ALA A 2 15.79 -10.75 14.17
N ARG A 3 16.45 -11.49 13.27
CA ARG A 3 17.19 -10.95 12.13
C ARG A 3 16.39 -11.20 10.86
N THR A 4 16.30 -10.18 10.02
CA THR A 4 15.59 -10.20 8.75
C THR A 4 16.58 -9.84 7.65
N GLN A 5 16.64 -10.62 6.57
CA GLN A 5 17.55 -10.38 5.45
C GLN A 5 16.83 -10.51 4.11
N PHE A 6 17.13 -9.64 3.17
CA PHE A 6 16.59 -9.70 1.82
C PHE A 6 17.57 -9.08 0.82
N GLU A 7 17.36 -9.43 -0.45
CA GLU A 7 18.13 -8.97 -1.58
C GLU A 7 17.26 -8.06 -2.45
N ALA A 8 17.88 -7.04 -3.04
CA ALA A 8 17.25 -6.19 -4.04
C ALA A 8 18.29 -5.83 -5.11
N SER A 9 18.21 -6.49 -6.26
CA SER A 9 19.26 -6.47 -7.30
C SER A 9 20.61 -6.93 -6.73
N ASP A 10 21.59 -6.04 -6.66
CA ASP A 10 22.96 -6.25 -6.21
C ASP A 10 23.19 -5.80 -4.76
N TRP A 11 22.11 -5.44 -4.03
CA TRP A 11 22.15 -5.06 -2.63
C TRP A 11 21.70 -6.18 -1.70
N LEU A 12 22.43 -6.36 -0.61
CA LEU A 12 22.04 -7.16 0.54
C LEU A 12 21.68 -6.25 1.70
N VAL A 13 20.46 -6.42 2.22
CA VAL A 13 19.97 -5.66 3.37
C VAL A 13 19.77 -6.62 4.55
N THR A 14 20.37 -6.27 5.68
CA THR A 14 20.15 -6.95 6.97
C THR A 14 19.49 -5.99 7.95
N ILE A 15 18.40 -6.41 8.56
CA ILE A 15 17.68 -5.68 9.60
C ILE A 15 17.76 -6.46 10.89
N ASP A 16 18.34 -5.84 11.91
CA ASP A 16 18.48 -6.39 13.25
C ASP A 16 17.62 -5.59 14.23
N ARG A 17 16.76 -6.29 14.98
CA ARG A 17 15.97 -5.67 16.05
C ARG A 17 16.87 -5.33 17.24
N LEU A 18 16.78 -4.10 17.74
CA LEU A 18 17.55 -3.67 18.92
C LEU A 18 17.17 -4.47 20.17
N VAL A 19 18.15 -4.75 21.02
CA VAL A 19 18.00 -5.63 22.21
C VAL A 19 16.96 -5.10 23.19
N ASN A 20 16.89 -3.78 23.36
CA ASN A 20 15.96 -3.09 24.24
C ASN A 20 14.65 -2.66 23.55
N ALA A 21 14.34 -3.19 22.36
CA ALA A 21 13.17 -2.77 21.58
C ALA A 21 11.85 -2.91 22.35
N ASP A 22 11.67 -3.94 23.18
CA ASP A 22 10.44 -4.11 23.98
C ASP A 22 10.26 -3.03 25.06
N GLU A 23 11.35 -2.59 25.68
CA GLU A 23 11.35 -1.49 26.66
C GLU A 23 11.07 -0.17 25.95
N ILE A 24 11.73 0.06 24.81
CA ILE A 24 11.48 1.18 23.92
C ILE A 24 10.00 1.26 23.53
N PHE A 25 9.38 0.14 23.11
CA PHE A 25 7.95 0.12 22.79
C PHE A 25 7.03 0.48 23.96
N LYS A 26 7.40 0.11 25.20
CA LYS A 26 6.63 0.49 26.41
C LYS A 26 6.73 1.99 26.68
N GLU A 27 7.88 2.60 26.44
CA GLU A 27 8.09 4.03 26.62
C GLU A 27 7.38 4.88 25.56
N ILE A 28 7.43 4.49 24.27
CA ILE A 28 6.71 5.18 23.18
C ILE A 28 5.22 5.33 23.51
N ARG A 29 4.60 4.28 24.05
CA ARG A 29 3.17 4.30 24.39
C ARG A 29 2.84 5.39 25.39
N LYS A 30 3.82 5.83 26.19
CA LYS A 30 3.68 6.91 27.17
C LYS A 30 4.05 8.27 26.59
N THR A 31 5.17 8.38 25.86
CA THR A 31 5.73 9.67 25.43
C THR A 31 5.19 10.16 24.09
N LYS A 32 4.64 9.27 23.25
CA LYS A 32 4.29 9.55 21.83
C LYS A 32 5.46 10.07 20.98
N GLU A 33 6.69 9.86 21.44
CA GLU A 33 7.90 10.24 20.73
C GLU A 33 8.29 9.19 19.69
N HIS A 34 9.21 9.59 18.81
CA HIS A 34 9.79 8.72 17.80
C HIS A 34 11.06 8.07 18.31
N VAL A 35 11.26 6.80 17.97
CA VAL A 35 12.39 6.01 18.45
C VAL A 35 12.89 5.06 17.36
N ILE A 36 14.16 4.69 17.51
CA ILE A 36 14.81 3.70 16.65
C ILE A 36 14.58 2.34 17.29
N THR A 37 14.06 1.39 16.51
CA THR A 37 13.74 0.03 16.99
C THR A 37 14.59 -1.04 16.31
N HIS A 38 15.19 -0.70 15.17
CA HIS A 38 15.97 -1.60 14.34
C HIS A 38 17.21 -0.88 13.83
N GLN A 39 18.27 -1.64 13.65
CA GLN A 39 19.45 -1.25 12.90
C GLN A 39 19.40 -1.92 11.53
N VAL A 40 19.82 -1.19 10.51
CA VAL A 40 19.86 -1.70 9.13
C VAL A 40 21.29 -1.62 8.62
N HIS A 41 21.76 -2.72 8.04
CA HIS A 41 23.05 -2.82 7.38
C HIS A 41 22.84 -3.10 5.89
N VAL A 42 23.52 -2.34 5.04
CA VAL A 42 23.41 -2.42 3.58
C VAL A 42 24.80 -2.57 2.99
N GLN A 43 24.96 -3.54 2.10
CA GLN A 43 26.20 -3.81 1.39
C GLN A 43 25.90 -4.36 -0.01
N ARG A 44 26.89 -4.33 -0.90
CA ARG A 44 26.79 -5.06 -2.18
C ARG A 44 26.87 -6.57 -1.95
N LEU A 45 26.12 -7.34 -2.72
CA LEU A 45 26.09 -8.81 -2.63
C LEU A 45 27.47 -9.44 -2.92
N ASP A 46 28.21 -8.85 -3.85
CA ASP A 46 29.57 -9.30 -4.22
C ASP A 46 30.67 -8.72 -3.31
N GLY A 47 30.31 -7.90 -2.33
CA GLY A 47 31.24 -7.23 -1.42
C GLY A 47 32.03 -6.07 -2.08
N SER A 48 31.65 -5.63 -3.28
CA SER A 48 32.27 -4.48 -3.93
C SER A 48 31.99 -3.18 -3.16
N GLU A 49 32.91 -2.22 -3.32
CA GLU A 49 32.76 -0.88 -2.77
C GLU A 49 31.72 -0.08 -3.57
N PHE A 50 31.07 0.87 -2.93
CA PHE A 50 30.10 1.78 -3.55
C PHE A 50 30.26 3.20 -3.02
N SER A 51 29.83 4.17 -3.82
CA SER A 51 29.89 5.60 -3.53
C SER A 51 28.57 6.12 -2.95
N TRP A 52 28.56 7.37 -2.48
CA TRP A 52 27.32 8.00 -2.00
C TRP A 52 26.21 8.07 -3.07
N PRO A 53 26.50 8.50 -4.32
CA PRO A 53 25.50 8.45 -5.39
C PRO A 53 24.87 7.07 -5.63
N ASP A 54 25.65 6.00 -5.47
CA ASP A 54 25.15 4.63 -5.69
C ASP A 54 24.09 4.23 -4.65
N ILE A 55 24.31 4.61 -3.39
CA ILE A 55 23.44 4.21 -2.27
C ILE A 55 22.30 5.19 -2.03
N GLU A 56 22.41 6.45 -2.47
CA GLU A 56 21.40 7.48 -2.23
C GLU A 56 20.02 7.11 -2.79
N ASP A 57 19.97 6.64 -4.04
CA ASP A 57 18.71 6.18 -4.64
C ASP A 57 18.16 4.92 -3.96
N PHE A 58 19.06 4.04 -3.51
CA PHE A 58 18.68 2.84 -2.79
C PHE A 58 18.11 3.14 -1.41
N LEU A 59 18.65 4.13 -0.70
CA LEU A 59 18.11 4.60 0.58
C LEU A 59 16.72 5.19 0.43
N ASP A 60 16.47 5.91 -0.67
CA ASP A 60 15.13 6.40 -0.99
C ASP A 60 14.17 5.24 -1.23
N PHE A 61 14.56 4.25 -2.05
CA PHE A 61 13.81 3.01 -2.21
C PHE A 61 13.51 2.34 -0.86
N MET A 62 14.47 2.27 0.06
CA MET A 62 14.26 1.67 1.39
C MET A 62 13.22 2.42 2.22
N TYR A 63 13.18 3.75 2.16
CA TYR A 63 12.11 4.54 2.78
C TYR A 63 10.74 4.07 2.26
N TYR A 64 10.58 3.92 0.95
CA TYR A 64 9.31 3.52 0.35
C TYR A 64 8.97 2.05 0.63
N LEU A 65 9.95 1.15 0.58
CA LEU A 65 9.79 -0.27 0.90
C LEU A 65 9.27 -0.46 2.33
N PHE A 66 9.94 0.17 3.31
CA PHE A 66 9.55 0.07 4.72
C PHE A 66 8.22 0.75 4.98
N SER A 67 7.96 1.88 4.32
CA SER A 67 6.70 2.60 4.48
C SER A 67 5.53 1.82 3.92
N PHE A 68 5.70 1.14 2.78
CA PHE A 68 4.70 0.27 2.19
C PHE A 68 4.41 -0.95 3.07
N ALA A 69 5.45 -1.67 3.51
CA ALA A 69 5.29 -2.85 4.36
C ALA A 69 4.66 -2.53 5.73
N CYS A 70 4.89 -1.33 6.26
CA CYS A 70 4.30 -0.88 7.51
C CYS A 70 3.01 -0.08 7.35
N ALA A 71 2.58 0.19 6.11
CA ALA A 71 1.46 1.08 5.77
C ALA A 71 1.51 2.46 6.48
N SER A 72 2.72 2.97 6.74
CA SER A 72 2.99 4.19 7.50
C SER A 72 4.44 4.60 7.25
N ARG A 73 4.75 5.90 7.23
CA ARG A 73 6.10 6.39 6.93
C ARG A 73 7.15 5.85 7.89
N ARG A 74 8.17 5.18 7.33
CA ARG A 74 9.30 4.57 8.05
C ARG A 74 10.64 4.95 7.38
N PRO A 75 11.19 6.14 7.69
CA PRO A 75 12.48 6.52 7.14
C PRO A 75 13.64 5.75 7.75
N VAL A 76 14.67 5.58 6.93
CA VAL A 76 16.01 5.24 7.38
C VAL A 76 16.67 6.51 7.92
N CYS A 77 17.25 6.44 9.11
CA CYS A 77 17.83 7.58 9.81
C CYS A 77 19.21 7.24 10.39
N ASN A 78 19.96 8.27 10.79
CA ASN A 78 21.25 8.13 11.49
C ASN A 78 22.23 7.20 10.74
N LEU A 79 22.56 7.59 9.52
CA LEU A 79 23.40 6.82 8.62
C LEU A 79 24.87 6.88 9.06
N VAL A 80 25.55 5.75 8.96
CA VAL A 80 26.99 5.63 9.18
C VAL A 80 27.57 4.85 8.01
N ALA A 81 28.50 5.46 7.27
CA ALA A 81 29.24 4.78 6.22
C ALA A 81 30.59 4.30 6.79
N MET A 82 30.97 3.07 6.45
CA MET A 82 32.21 2.44 6.90
C MET A 82 32.95 1.86 5.71
N ASP A 83 34.28 1.79 5.79
CA ASP A 83 35.09 1.02 4.85
C ASP A 83 35.14 -0.48 5.24
N ARG A 84 35.83 -1.27 4.41
CA ARG A 84 36.05 -2.71 4.64
C ARG A 84 36.81 -3.07 5.93
N PHE A 85 37.39 -2.09 6.63
CA PHE A 85 38.08 -2.26 7.91
C PHE A 85 37.23 -1.70 9.07
N GLU A 86 35.94 -1.48 8.85
CA GLU A 86 34.98 -0.90 9.80
C GLU A 86 35.34 0.52 10.27
N ARG A 87 36.20 1.23 9.51
CA ARG A 87 36.52 2.62 9.81
C ARG A 87 35.42 3.51 9.30
N ILE A 88 34.93 4.40 10.16
CA ILE A 88 33.85 5.33 9.82
C ILE A 88 34.37 6.37 8.83
N LEU A 89 33.75 6.41 7.65
CA LEU A 89 34.05 7.38 6.61
C LEU A 89 33.14 8.61 6.73
N PHE A 90 31.87 8.41 7.10
CA PHE A 90 30.87 9.47 7.11
C PHE A 90 29.72 9.16 8.07
N ARG A 91 29.03 10.22 8.53
CA ARG A 91 27.81 10.15 9.34
C ARG A 91 26.80 11.19 8.86
N LYS A 92 25.52 10.79 8.69
CA LYS A 92 24.37 11.70 8.49
C LYS A 92 23.38 11.48 9.63
N TRP A 93 23.14 12.50 10.42
CA TRP A 93 22.20 12.44 11.55
C TRP A 93 20.80 12.92 11.14
N GLY A 94 19.78 12.35 11.78
CA GLY A 94 18.39 12.66 11.52
C GLY A 94 17.81 11.86 10.36
N HIS A 95 16.64 12.31 9.91
CA HIS A 95 15.96 11.83 8.71
C HIS A 95 15.30 13.01 8.02
N ASP A 96 15.00 12.83 6.75
CA ASP A 96 14.21 13.77 5.99
C ASP A 96 12.72 13.41 6.15
N GLY A 97 11.83 14.41 6.22
CA GLY A 97 10.37 14.21 6.21
C GLY A 97 9.67 14.02 7.57
N TYR A 98 8.37 13.71 7.51
CA TYR A 98 7.49 13.55 8.67
C TYR A 98 7.34 12.05 9.04
N LEU A 99 7.38 11.74 10.33
CA LEU A 99 7.25 10.36 10.81
C LEU A 99 5.80 9.91 10.95
N GLY A 100 5.52 8.68 10.52
CA GLY A 100 4.19 8.11 10.56
C GLY A 100 3.69 7.76 11.97
N SER A 101 2.38 7.48 12.08
CA SER A 101 1.76 7.03 13.33
C SER A 101 2.31 5.66 13.78
N THR A 102 2.23 5.40 15.08
CA THR A 102 2.69 4.15 15.72
C THR A 102 1.79 2.96 15.42
N ARG A 103 0.53 3.18 14.99
CA ARG A 103 -0.42 2.12 14.63
C ARG A 103 -1.07 2.42 13.29
N ALA A 104 -0.64 1.71 12.26
CA ALA A 104 -1.34 1.63 10.99
C ALA A 104 -1.69 0.16 10.74
N PHE A 105 -2.88 -0.09 10.19
CA PHE A 105 -3.19 -1.41 9.66
C PHE A 105 -2.39 -1.59 8.38
N SER A 106 -1.59 -2.65 8.32
CA SER A 106 -0.84 -3.04 7.12
C SER A 106 -1.47 -4.25 6.47
N TRP A 107 -1.31 -4.36 5.16
CA TRP A 107 -1.57 -5.58 4.39
C TRP A 107 -0.66 -6.74 4.83
N PHE A 108 0.47 -6.46 5.50
CA PHE A 108 1.35 -7.52 5.99
C PHE A 108 0.82 -8.13 7.31
N PRO A 109 0.52 -9.45 7.34
CA PRO A 109 -0.02 -10.09 8.54
C PRO A 109 0.98 -10.16 9.69
N ALA A 110 0.48 -9.87 10.89
CA ALA A 110 1.27 -9.99 12.12
C ALA A 110 1.70 -11.45 12.36
N GLY A 111 2.97 -11.64 12.73
CA GLY A 111 3.51 -12.97 13.06
C GLY A 111 4.05 -13.77 11.87
N PHE A 112 4.04 -13.20 10.66
CA PHE A 112 4.64 -13.82 9.48
C PHE A 112 6.11 -13.48 9.33
N GLU A 113 6.85 -14.39 8.68
CA GLU A 113 8.26 -14.19 8.41
C GLU A 113 8.46 -13.15 7.28
N ASN A 114 9.46 -12.30 7.48
CA ASN A 114 10.11 -11.40 6.52
C ASN A 114 9.39 -11.18 5.16
N PRO A 115 8.52 -10.16 5.03
CA PRO A 115 7.84 -9.87 3.77
C PRO A 115 8.79 -9.37 2.69
N PHE A 116 9.94 -8.82 3.08
CA PHE A 116 10.86 -8.16 2.18
C PHE A 116 11.53 -9.13 1.21
N LYS A 117 11.67 -10.41 1.57
CA LYS A 117 12.25 -11.42 0.67
C LYS A 117 11.44 -11.57 -0.62
N SER A 118 10.11 -11.57 -0.53
CA SER A 118 9.22 -11.66 -1.69
C SER A 118 8.87 -10.29 -2.29
N LEU A 119 8.90 -9.22 -1.49
CA LEU A 119 8.48 -7.88 -1.91
C LEU A 119 9.61 -7.06 -2.56
N ALA A 120 10.79 -7.04 -1.94
CA ALA A 120 11.84 -6.10 -2.29
C ALA A 120 12.39 -6.28 -3.71
N PRO A 121 12.61 -7.50 -4.24
CA PRO A 121 13.13 -7.67 -5.59
C PRO A 121 12.21 -7.06 -6.66
N GLY A 122 10.91 -7.34 -6.59
CA GLY A 122 9.97 -6.85 -7.59
C GLY A 122 9.62 -5.37 -7.40
N MET A 123 9.53 -4.88 -6.17
CA MET A 123 9.38 -3.44 -5.92
C MET A 123 10.61 -2.66 -6.39
N TYR A 124 11.83 -3.16 -6.18
CA TYR A 124 13.05 -2.51 -6.65
C TYR A 124 13.16 -2.55 -8.18
N LYS A 125 12.71 -3.63 -8.82
CA LYS A 125 12.59 -3.66 -10.29
C LYS A 125 11.66 -2.56 -10.81
N ALA A 126 10.49 -2.38 -10.20
CA ALA A 126 9.57 -1.29 -10.55
C ALA A 126 10.14 0.10 -10.21
N TRP A 127 10.96 0.19 -9.15
CA TRP A 127 11.64 1.42 -8.76
C TRP A 127 12.70 1.88 -9.77
N LEU A 128 13.39 0.94 -10.41
CA LEU A 128 14.41 1.24 -11.42
C LEU A 128 13.81 1.66 -12.77
N ASP A 129 12.54 1.36 -13.04
CA ASP A 129 11.83 1.85 -14.21
C ASP A 129 11.38 3.31 -13.97
N PRO A 130 11.87 4.30 -14.74
CA PRO A 130 11.50 5.71 -14.55
C PRO A 130 10.00 5.98 -14.65
N ASN A 131 9.26 5.20 -15.46
CA ASN A 131 7.81 5.37 -15.62
C ASN A 131 7.05 4.85 -14.39
N LEU A 132 7.57 3.81 -13.74
CA LEU A 132 6.94 3.19 -12.58
C LEU A 132 7.46 3.75 -11.25
N LYS A 133 8.64 4.35 -11.20
CA LYS A 133 9.23 4.91 -9.97
C LYS A 133 8.32 5.94 -9.31
N GLU A 134 7.82 6.91 -10.08
CA GLU A 134 6.92 7.94 -9.55
C GLU A 134 5.56 7.36 -9.17
N VAL A 135 5.10 6.33 -9.89
CA VAL A 135 3.90 5.57 -9.50
C VAL A 135 4.14 4.89 -8.15
N CYS A 136 5.27 4.22 -7.94
CA CYS A 136 5.63 3.59 -6.67
C CYS A 136 5.63 4.61 -5.52
N ARG A 137 6.32 5.74 -5.70
CA ARG A 137 6.37 6.82 -4.71
C ARG A 137 4.96 7.30 -4.34
N PHE A 138 4.14 7.59 -5.34
CA PHE A 138 2.78 8.06 -5.15
C PHE A 138 1.91 7.05 -4.40
N LEU A 139 1.96 5.76 -4.77
CA LEU A 139 1.15 4.71 -4.15
C LEU A 139 1.46 4.57 -2.66
N VAL A 140 2.74 4.55 -2.30
CA VAL A 140 3.16 4.40 -0.90
C VAL A 140 2.79 5.62 -0.07
N GLU A 141 2.91 6.84 -0.62
CA GLU A 141 2.49 8.06 0.06
C GLU A 141 0.96 8.07 0.27
N VAL A 142 0.19 7.73 -0.76
CA VAL A 142 -1.28 7.63 -0.66
C VAL A 142 -1.71 6.59 0.37
N LEU A 143 -1.10 5.40 0.37
CA LEU A 143 -1.42 4.36 1.34
C LEU A 143 -1.02 4.78 2.77
N SER A 144 0.13 5.43 2.93
CA SER A 144 0.57 5.95 4.23
C SER A 144 -0.36 7.05 4.76
N GLU A 145 -0.83 7.95 3.89
CA GLU A 145 -1.80 8.99 4.24
C GLU A 145 -3.18 8.43 4.55
N SER A 146 -3.65 7.49 3.73
CA SER A 146 -4.97 6.87 3.89
C SER A 146 -5.07 6.07 5.20
N ASN A 147 -3.93 5.61 5.73
CA ASN A 147 -3.85 4.90 7.01
C ASN A 147 -3.66 5.80 8.23
N ARG A 148 -3.62 7.13 8.08
CA ARG A 148 -3.55 8.04 9.23
C ARG A 148 -4.82 7.94 10.09
N GLU A 149 -4.61 7.75 11.39
CA GLU A 149 -5.69 7.54 12.37
C GLU A 149 -6.68 8.73 12.41
N LYS A 150 -6.16 9.96 12.42
CA LYS A 150 -6.95 11.19 12.55
C LYS A 150 -7.44 11.79 11.22
N GLN A 151 -7.31 11.05 10.12
CA GLN A 151 -7.73 11.53 8.81
C GLN A 151 -9.22 11.31 8.60
N ILE A 152 -9.91 12.32 8.05
CA ILE A 152 -11.32 12.26 7.69
C ILE A 152 -11.53 11.18 6.62
N VAL A 153 -12.59 10.38 6.77
CA VAL A 153 -12.89 9.20 5.91
C VAL A 153 -12.93 9.58 4.43
N ASP A 154 -13.61 10.68 4.08
CA ASP A 154 -13.76 11.10 2.68
C ASP A 154 -12.42 11.43 2.03
N PHE A 155 -11.46 11.98 2.78
CA PHE A 155 -10.10 12.22 2.27
C PHE A 155 -9.34 10.92 2.03
N LYS A 156 -9.45 9.94 2.96
CA LYS A 156 -8.85 8.60 2.76
C LYS A 156 -9.39 7.96 1.48
N PHE A 157 -10.70 8.06 1.30
CA PHE A 157 -11.39 7.52 0.15
C PHE A 157 -10.94 8.18 -1.16
N VAL A 158 -10.90 9.51 -1.24
CA VAL A 158 -10.46 10.24 -2.44
C VAL A 158 -9.02 9.91 -2.80
N LEU A 159 -8.12 9.83 -1.81
CA LEU A 159 -6.72 9.44 -2.05
C LEU A 159 -6.63 8.01 -2.61
N ALA A 160 -7.26 7.04 -1.96
CA ALA A 160 -7.25 5.65 -2.42
C ALA A 160 -7.86 5.51 -3.82
N GLN A 161 -8.93 6.24 -4.11
CA GLN A 161 -9.56 6.23 -5.42
C GLN A 161 -8.65 6.82 -6.51
N THR A 162 -7.90 7.87 -6.19
CA THR A 162 -6.92 8.49 -7.11
C THR A 162 -5.78 7.51 -7.42
N ALA A 163 -5.26 6.82 -6.41
CA ALA A 163 -4.26 5.76 -6.61
C ALA A 163 -4.80 4.60 -7.47
N LEU A 164 -6.05 4.20 -7.27
CA LEU A 164 -6.66 3.12 -8.03
C LEU A 164 -6.85 3.49 -9.50
N GLU A 165 -7.25 4.74 -9.80
CA GLU A 165 -7.29 5.22 -11.18
C GLU A 165 -5.89 5.31 -11.81
N LEU A 166 -4.88 5.76 -11.07
CA LEU A 166 -3.49 5.77 -11.57
C LEU A 166 -3.07 4.35 -11.96
N LEU A 167 -3.22 3.38 -11.06
CA LEU A 167 -2.93 1.97 -11.31
C LEU A 167 -3.70 1.42 -12.51
N ALA A 168 -5.00 1.73 -12.63
CA ALA A 168 -5.81 1.27 -13.75
C ALA A 168 -5.36 1.89 -15.09
N ASN A 169 -4.92 3.15 -15.10
CA ASN A 169 -4.37 3.73 -16.33
C ASN A 169 -2.98 3.13 -16.65
N THR A 170 -2.07 3.08 -15.69
CA THR A 170 -0.70 2.58 -15.90
C THR A 170 -0.68 1.10 -16.30
N ILE A 171 -1.47 0.25 -15.64
CA ILE A 171 -1.42 -1.20 -15.88
C ILE A 171 -2.45 -1.59 -16.95
N TYR A 172 -3.73 -1.32 -16.72
CA TYR A 172 -4.79 -1.85 -17.58
C TYR A 172 -4.87 -1.14 -18.94
N VAL A 173 -4.71 0.19 -18.96
CA VAL A 173 -4.79 0.97 -20.21
C VAL A 173 -3.47 0.96 -20.97
N GLU A 174 -2.38 1.35 -20.31
CA GLU A 174 -1.08 1.53 -20.96
C GLU A 174 -0.37 0.20 -21.15
N ALA A 175 -0.07 -0.54 -20.08
CA ALA A 175 0.70 -1.78 -20.18
C ALA A 175 -0.05 -2.93 -20.88
N TRP A 176 -1.37 -3.05 -20.67
CA TRP A 176 -2.18 -4.09 -21.31
C TRP A 176 -2.90 -3.61 -22.59
N GLY A 177 -2.75 -2.34 -22.96
CA GLY A 177 -3.26 -1.80 -24.23
C GLY A 177 -4.79 -1.70 -24.33
N ASN A 178 -5.52 -1.64 -23.21
CA ASN A 178 -6.98 -1.55 -23.25
C ASN A 178 -7.47 -0.11 -23.38
N ASN A 179 -8.36 0.15 -24.33
CA ASN A 179 -8.97 1.48 -24.50
C ASN A 179 -10.40 1.50 -23.95
N VAL A 180 -10.56 1.96 -22.71
CA VAL A 180 -11.86 2.09 -22.04
C VAL A 180 -11.99 3.51 -21.49
N ALA A 181 -13.12 4.17 -21.72
CA ALA A 181 -13.32 5.55 -21.28
C ALA A 181 -13.75 5.65 -19.80
N ASP A 182 -14.62 4.76 -19.35
CA ASP A 182 -15.24 4.81 -18.02
C ASP A 182 -14.29 4.32 -16.91
N ALA A 183 -14.19 5.09 -15.83
CA ALA A 183 -13.30 4.81 -14.70
C ALA A 183 -13.66 3.50 -13.99
N ALA A 184 -14.95 3.20 -13.80
CA ALA A 184 -15.37 1.98 -13.10
C ALA A 184 -14.97 0.74 -13.90
N SER A 185 -15.08 0.82 -15.22
CA SER A 185 -14.72 -0.23 -16.16
C SER A 185 -13.21 -0.44 -16.26
N LYS A 186 -12.39 0.63 -16.21
CA LYS A 186 -10.93 0.51 -16.10
C LYS A 186 -10.51 -0.21 -14.82
N ILE A 187 -11.06 0.22 -13.68
CA ILE A 187 -10.75 -0.38 -12.37
C ILE A 187 -11.19 -1.84 -12.32
N ARG A 188 -12.40 -2.14 -12.81
CA ARG A 188 -12.90 -3.52 -12.91
C ARG A 188 -12.01 -4.39 -13.79
N GLY A 189 -11.62 -3.88 -14.97
CA GLY A 189 -10.75 -4.57 -15.90
C GLY A 189 -9.38 -4.87 -15.29
N LEU A 190 -8.79 -3.89 -14.60
CA LEU A 190 -7.58 -4.10 -13.81
C LEU A 190 -7.78 -5.26 -12.83
N LEU A 191 -8.70 -5.13 -11.87
CA LEU A 191 -8.87 -6.09 -10.79
C LEU A 191 -9.18 -7.51 -11.27
N LEU A 192 -10.06 -7.66 -12.27
CA LEU A 192 -10.33 -8.96 -12.89
C LEU A 192 -9.09 -9.53 -13.57
N GLY A 193 -8.33 -8.69 -14.28
CA GLY A 193 -7.06 -9.09 -14.87
C GLY A 193 -6.04 -9.53 -13.82
N LEU A 194 -6.06 -8.95 -12.62
CA LEU A 194 -5.22 -9.37 -11.48
C LEU A 194 -5.73 -10.64 -10.77
N GLY A 195 -6.95 -11.11 -11.07
CA GLY A 195 -7.63 -12.18 -10.35
C GLY A 195 -8.19 -11.75 -8.98
N VAL A 196 -8.37 -10.45 -8.75
CA VAL A 196 -8.96 -9.89 -7.52
C VAL A 196 -10.49 -9.86 -7.67
N ASP A 197 -11.19 -10.31 -6.63
CA ASP A 197 -12.66 -10.26 -6.60
C ASP A 197 -13.14 -8.80 -6.65
N VAL A 198 -14.02 -8.51 -7.61
CA VAL A 198 -14.62 -7.17 -7.81
C VAL A 198 -15.95 -7.00 -7.06
N ASN A 199 -16.55 -8.10 -6.59
CA ASN A 199 -17.80 -8.06 -5.87
C ASN A 199 -17.65 -7.29 -4.55
N MET A 200 -18.75 -6.68 -4.07
CA MET A 200 -18.75 -6.08 -2.74
C MET A 200 -18.76 -7.19 -1.69
N PRO A 201 -17.75 -7.25 -0.80
CA PRO A 201 -17.70 -8.26 0.24
C PRO A 201 -18.90 -8.14 1.18
N LEU A 202 -19.55 -9.27 1.50
CA LEU A 202 -20.71 -9.30 2.41
C LEU A 202 -20.36 -8.86 3.85
N SER A 203 -19.07 -8.87 4.18
CA SER A 203 -18.51 -8.32 5.42
C SER A 203 -18.50 -6.79 5.48
N LEU A 204 -18.95 -6.11 4.41
CA LEU A 204 -19.17 -4.66 4.34
C LEU A 204 -20.68 -4.37 4.18
N PRO A 205 -21.50 -4.64 5.22
CA PRO A 205 -22.95 -4.63 5.11
C PRO A 205 -23.55 -3.26 4.77
N ASP A 206 -22.98 -2.16 5.26
CA ASP A 206 -23.52 -0.82 5.02
C ASP A 206 -23.32 -0.40 3.56
N LEU A 207 -22.14 -0.69 2.98
CA LEU A 207 -21.85 -0.47 1.58
C LEU A 207 -22.74 -1.35 0.68
N VAL A 208 -22.94 -2.62 1.05
CA VAL A 208 -23.84 -3.52 0.32
C VAL A 208 -25.28 -3.00 0.37
N ALA A 209 -25.77 -2.58 1.54
CA ALA A 209 -27.11 -2.04 1.71
C ALA A 209 -27.32 -0.74 0.92
N GLU A 210 -26.29 0.12 0.85
CA GLU A 210 -26.29 1.27 -0.05
C GLU A 210 -26.38 0.82 -1.50
N ALA A 211 -25.51 -0.06 -1.96
CA ALA A 211 -25.48 -0.52 -3.34
C ALA A 211 -26.81 -1.12 -3.83
N THR A 212 -27.43 -1.98 -3.03
CA THR A 212 -28.65 -2.71 -3.39
C THR A 212 -29.93 -1.90 -3.15
N GLY A 213 -29.89 -0.86 -2.32
CA GLY A 213 -31.06 -0.04 -1.96
C GLY A 213 -31.30 1.16 -2.89
N ARG A 214 -30.40 1.44 -3.83
CA ARG A 214 -30.41 2.70 -4.60
C ARG A 214 -31.62 2.88 -5.49
N SER A 215 -32.03 1.84 -6.22
CA SER A 215 -33.20 1.91 -7.10
C SER A 215 -34.52 2.16 -6.36
N ALA A 216 -34.63 1.69 -5.12
CA ALA A 216 -35.78 1.95 -4.26
C ALA A 216 -35.78 3.38 -3.70
N ARG A 217 -34.60 3.91 -3.32
CA ARG A 217 -34.46 5.26 -2.74
C ARG A 217 -34.48 6.38 -3.77
N TYR A 218 -33.96 6.13 -4.96
CA TYR A 218 -33.80 7.12 -6.02
C TYR A 218 -34.43 6.61 -7.33
N PRO A 219 -35.71 6.93 -7.59
CA PRO A 219 -36.40 6.51 -8.81
C PRO A 219 -35.64 6.92 -10.07
N GLY A 220 -35.40 5.96 -10.96
CA GLY A 220 -34.65 6.15 -12.20
C GLY A 220 -33.15 5.83 -12.11
N GLU A 221 -32.65 5.42 -10.95
CA GLU A 221 -31.29 4.90 -10.79
C GLU A 221 -31.28 3.38 -10.64
N SER A 222 -30.25 2.75 -11.20
CA SER A 222 -29.98 1.33 -10.96
C SER A 222 -29.18 1.14 -9.68
N ASN A 223 -29.28 -0.07 -9.12
CA ASN A 223 -28.39 -0.51 -8.05
C ASN A 223 -26.94 -0.56 -8.56
N TRP A 224 -25.98 -0.45 -7.63
CA TRP A 224 -24.58 -0.68 -7.96
C TRP A 224 -24.33 -2.18 -8.07
N VAL A 225 -23.67 -2.57 -9.15
CA VAL A 225 -23.41 -3.96 -9.52
C VAL A 225 -22.26 -4.54 -8.68
N ASP A 226 -21.22 -3.75 -8.44
CA ASP A 226 -19.99 -4.23 -7.82
C ASP A 226 -19.18 -3.12 -7.12
N GLY A 227 -18.05 -3.51 -6.52
CA GLY A 227 -17.15 -2.61 -5.79
C GLY A 227 -16.60 -1.47 -6.65
N PRO A 228 -16.03 -1.72 -7.85
CA PRO A 228 -15.57 -0.68 -8.75
C PRO A 228 -16.64 0.37 -9.07
N GLN A 229 -17.88 -0.04 -9.35
CA GLN A 229 -18.97 0.90 -9.59
C GLN A 229 -19.31 1.69 -8.32
N ALA A 230 -19.41 1.04 -7.16
CA ALA A 230 -19.71 1.71 -5.90
C ALA A 230 -18.68 2.81 -5.59
N ILE A 231 -17.38 2.50 -5.71
CA ILE A 231 -16.29 3.46 -5.49
C ILE A 231 -16.40 4.65 -6.45
N VAL A 232 -16.55 4.41 -7.76
CA VAL A 232 -16.63 5.51 -8.72
C VAL A 232 -17.89 6.37 -8.51
N GLN A 233 -19.01 5.76 -8.14
CA GLN A 233 -20.25 6.48 -7.87
C GLN A 233 -20.13 7.36 -6.62
N ILE A 234 -19.56 6.85 -5.53
CA ILE A 234 -19.31 7.65 -4.31
C ILE A 234 -18.34 8.78 -4.63
N ARG A 235 -17.26 8.53 -5.38
CA ARG A 235 -16.32 9.57 -5.81
C ARG A 235 -17.03 10.67 -6.60
N ASN A 236 -17.89 10.30 -7.55
CA ASN A 236 -18.64 11.26 -8.35
C ASN A 236 -19.56 12.15 -7.49
N MET A 237 -20.06 11.64 -6.36
CA MET A 237 -20.84 12.45 -5.42
C MET A 237 -19.95 13.43 -4.64
N VAL A 238 -18.73 13.04 -4.28
CA VAL A 238 -17.75 13.89 -3.58
C VAL A 238 -17.18 14.97 -4.51
N THR A 239 -16.75 14.63 -5.73
CA THR A 239 -15.97 15.53 -6.60
C THR A 239 -16.81 16.33 -7.59
N HIS A 240 -17.99 15.84 -8.00
CA HIS A 240 -18.83 16.48 -9.01
C HIS A 240 -20.19 16.86 -8.44
N ALA A 241 -20.16 17.51 -7.29
CA ALA A 241 -21.32 17.66 -6.44
C ALA A 241 -22.25 18.79 -6.94
N ASP A 242 -23.16 18.48 -7.87
CA ASP A 242 -24.37 19.28 -8.08
C ASP A 242 -25.31 19.15 -6.85
N ARG A 243 -26.39 19.94 -6.80
CA ARG A 243 -27.30 19.94 -5.63
C ARG A 243 -27.85 18.55 -5.32
N LYS A 244 -28.17 17.73 -6.33
CA LYS A 244 -28.72 16.38 -6.15
C LYS A 244 -27.65 15.43 -5.64
N LYS A 245 -26.43 15.49 -6.19
CA LYS A 245 -25.29 14.66 -5.76
C LYS A 245 -24.82 14.99 -4.34
N ARG A 246 -24.83 16.27 -3.94
CA ARG A 246 -24.55 16.66 -2.55
C ARG A 246 -25.55 16.06 -1.57
N GLN A 247 -26.84 16.11 -1.91
CA GLN A 247 -27.86 15.51 -1.04
C GLN A 247 -27.61 14.00 -0.86
N LYS A 248 -27.38 13.29 -1.97
CA LYS A 248 -27.06 11.85 -1.93
C LYS A 248 -25.82 11.54 -1.09
N LEU A 249 -24.78 12.37 -1.18
CA LEU A 249 -23.57 12.22 -0.35
C LEU A 249 -23.89 12.34 1.14
N PHE A 250 -24.77 13.27 1.52
CA PHE A 250 -25.21 13.44 2.90
C PHE A 250 -26.18 12.35 3.35
N ASP A 251 -26.92 11.74 2.43
CA ASP A 251 -27.80 10.60 2.70
C ASP A 251 -27.02 9.28 2.87
N LEU A 252 -25.79 9.19 2.31
CA LEU A 252 -24.88 8.07 2.57
C LEU A 252 -24.49 8.02 4.04
N SER A 253 -24.62 6.86 4.66
CA SER A 253 -24.19 6.65 6.05
C SER A 253 -22.67 6.84 6.20
N VAL A 254 -22.24 7.20 7.41
CA VAL A 254 -20.80 7.33 7.72
C VAL A 254 -20.12 5.97 7.57
N GLU A 255 -20.82 4.92 7.95
CA GLU A 255 -20.41 3.52 7.90
C GLU A 255 -20.19 3.07 6.45
N ALA A 256 -21.13 3.34 5.53
CA ALA A 256 -20.97 3.00 4.12
C ALA A 256 -19.80 3.75 3.46
N ARG A 257 -19.58 5.03 3.82
CA ARG A 257 -18.40 5.79 3.35
C ARG A 257 -17.10 5.20 3.90
N PHE A 258 -17.10 4.77 5.16
CA PHE A 258 -15.96 4.12 5.78
C PHE A 258 -15.65 2.77 5.12
N GLU A 259 -16.65 1.92 4.91
CA GLU A 259 -16.51 0.64 4.23
C GLU A 259 -16.05 0.79 2.77
N ALA A 260 -16.57 1.79 2.04
CA ALA A 260 -16.09 2.14 0.71
C ALA A 260 -14.60 2.54 0.73
N SER A 261 -14.16 3.27 1.76
CA SER A 261 -12.74 3.60 1.93
C SER A 261 -11.88 2.36 2.20
N LEU A 262 -12.37 1.40 2.99
CA LEU A 262 -11.67 0.14 3.23
C LEU A 262 -11.52 -0.67 1.95
N LEU A 263 -12.59 -0.77 1.16
CA LEU A 263 -12.59 -1.48 -0.12
C LEU A 263 -11.65 -0.82 -1.14
N ALA A 264 -11.69 0.51 -1.26
CA ALA A 264 -10.80 1.24 -2.15
C ALA A 264 -9.32 1.05 -1.79
N ILE A 265 -8.96 1.18 -0.50
CA ILE A 265 -7.58 0.95 -0.04
C ILE A 265 -7.17 -0.50 -0.27
N HIS A 266 -8.06 -1.47 -0.04
CA HIS A 266 -7.79 -2.89 -0.30
C HIS A 266 -7.43 -3.13 -1.77
N TYR A 267 -8.20 -2.56 -2.71
CA TYR A 267 -7.91 -2.67 -4.13
C TYR A 267 -6.57 -2.03 -4.52
N VAL A 268 -6.21 -0.88 -3.94
CA VAL A 268 -4.89 -0.27 -4.14
C VAL A 268 -3.77 -1.18 -3.62
N GLU A 269 -3.94 -1.79 -2.44
CA GLU A 269 -2.97 -2.73 -1.89
C GLU A 269 -2.80 -3.95 -2.80
N MET A 270 -3.89 -4.56 -3.28
CA MET A 270 -3.81 -5.74 -4.14
C MET A 270 -3.11 -5.40 -5.46
N ALA A 271 -3.50 -4.30 -6.10
CA ALA A 271 -2.86 -3.87 -7.34
C ALA A 271 -1.38 -3.50 -7.15
N SER A 272 -1.02 -2.87 -6.03
CA SER A 272 0.38 -2.55 -5.71
C SER A 272 1.21 -3.83 -5.45
N LEU A 273 0.66 -4.79 -4.70
CA LEU A 273 1.35 -6.07 -4.44
C LEU A 273 1.55 -6.87 -5.73
N TRP A 274 0.59 -6.83 -6.65
CA TRP A 274 0.77 -7.43 -7.97
C TRP A 274 1.88 -6.73 -8.75
N LEU A 275 1.88 -5.39 -8.77
CA LEU A 275 2.88 -4.58 -9.48
C LEU A 275 4.31 -4.88 -8.97
N PHE A 276 4.44 -5.03 -7.65
CA PHE A 276 5.72 -5.36 -7.00
C PHE A 276 6.04 -6.85 -7.03
N GLY A 277 5.17 -7.65 -7.63
CA GLY A 277 5.39 -9.08 -7.73
C GLY A 277 5.52 -9.78 -6.38
N TYR A 278 4.70 -9.41 -5.39
CA TYR A 278 4.58 -10.10 -4.11
C TYR A 278 3.62 -11.30 -4.22
N ASP A 279 3.97 -12.46 -3.68
CA ASP A 279 3.16 -13.71 -3.72
C ASP A 279 2.83 -14.28 -2.34
N GLY A 280 3.31 -13.64 -1.27
CA GLY A 280 3.17 -14.14 0.08
C GLY A 280 1.83 -13.80 0.75
N PRO A 281 1.74 -14.07 2.07
CA PRO A 281 0.52 -13.88 2.85
C PRO A 281 0.08 -12.42 2.98
N VAL A 282 -1.24 -12.20 2.95
CA VAL A 282 -1.85 -10.86 3.00
C VAL A 282 -2.98 -10.80 4.02
N SER A 283 -2.98 -9.77 4.86
CA SER A 283 -4.12 -9.34 5.67
C SER A 283 -5.08 -8.49 4.83
N THR A 284 -6.33 -8.91 4.75
CA THR A 284 -7.37 -8.16 4.04
C THR A 284 -7.93 -7.03 4.90
N ARG A 285 -8.35 -5.93 4.26
CA ARG A 285 -9.05 -4.83 4.97
C ARG A 285 -10.55 -5.05 5.09
N VAL A 286 -11.08 -5.92 4.23
CA VAL A 286 -12.51 -6.08 3.98
C VAL A 286 -13.13 -7.22 4.79
N ASP A 287 -12.33 -8.04 5.47
CA ASP A 287 -12.81 -9.05 6.41
C ASP A 287 -13.11 -8.43 7.78
N LEU A 288 -14.37 -8.06 8.01
CA LEU A 288 -14.88 -7.60 9.31
C LEU A 288 -15.73 -8.69 9.98
N PRO A 289 -15.63 -8.90 11.32
CA PRO A 289 -14.70 -8.26 12.24
C PRO A 289 -13.25 -8.75 12.07
N LYS A 290 -12.28 -7.87 12.33
CA LYS A 290 -10.86 -8.20 12.19
C LYS A 290 -10.37 -9.07 13.34
N PHE A 291 -9.85 -10.26 13.00
CA PHE A 291 -9.13 -11.11 13.94
C PHE A 291 -7.63 -11.07 13.64
N ILE A 292 -6.81 -10.88 14.68
CA ILE A 292 -5.35 -10.95 14.56
C ILE A 292 -4.97 -12.34 14.05
N GLY A 293 -4.17 -12.40 12.98
CA GLY A 293 -3.73 -13.64 12.36
C GLY A 293 -4.62 -14.15 11.23
N LYS A 294 -5.77 -13.52 10.94
CA LYS A 294 -6.54 -13.82 9.72
C LYS A 294 -5.80 -13.23 8.51
N HIS A 295 -5.46 -14.07 7.56
CA HIS A 295 -4.79 -13.72 6.31
C HIS A 295 -5.22 -14.69 5.21
N ILE A 296 -4.95 -14.31 3.96
CA ILE A 296 -4.93 -15.21 2.82
C ILE A 296 -3.47 -15.58 2.55
N ASP A 297 -3.19 -16.85 2.25
CA ASP A 297 -1.82 -17.34 2.04
C ASP A 297 -1.16 -16.73 0.81
N SER A 298 -1.97 -16.48 -0.22
CA SER A 298 -1.55 -15.75 -1.41
C SER A 298 -2.74 -14.94 -1.95
N PRO A 299 -2.52 -13.70 -2.42
CA PRO A 299 -3.56 -12.89 -3.04
C PRO A 299 -3.93 -13.36 -4.46
N TRP A 300 -3.19 -14.31 -5.04
CA TRP A 300 -3.39 -14.77 -6.43
C TRP A 300 -3.93 -16.20 -6.49
N PRO A 301 -4.68 -16.56 -7.57
CA PRO A 301 -5.14 -17.93 -7.78
C PRO A 301 -3.98 -18.94 -7.86
N ALA A 302 -4.12 -20.08 -7.20
CA ALA A 302 -3.11 -21.15 -7.21
C ALA A 302 -2.90 -21.73 -8.62
N GLY A 303 -1.64 -21.82 -9.07
CA GLY A 303 -1.26 -22.47 -10.34
C GLY A 303 -1.41 -21.62 -11.59
N GLY A 304 -1.81 -20.35 -11.49
CA GLY A 304 -1.76 -19.40 -12.61
C GLY A 304 -0.38 -18.77 -12.74
N GLN A 305 0.15 -18.64 -13.95
CA GLN A 305 1.12 -17.57 -14.23
C GLN A 305 0.49 -16.26 -13.74
N ARG A 306 1.26 -15.39 -13.07
CA ARG A 306 0.78 -14.03 -12.76
C ARG A 306 0.19 -13.44 -14.04
N PRO A 307 -1.10 -13.10 -14.05
CA PRO A 307 -1.74 -12.65 -15.27
C PRO A 307 -1.14 -11.31 -15.65
N GLY A 308 -0.34 -11.30 -16.73
CA GLY A 308 0.44 -10.16 -17.18
C GLY A 308 1.71 -9.94 -16.36
N THR A 309 2.86 -9.84 -17.01
CA THR A 309 3.92 -8.97 -16.51
C THR A 309 3.74 -7.65 -17.23
N VAL A 310 3.90 -6.50 -16.55
CA VAL A 310 4.07 -5.23 -17.26
C VAL A 310 5.23 -5.44 -18.24
N PRO A 311 5.01 -5.34 -19.56
CA PRO A 311 6.10 -5.45 -20.53
C PRO A 311 7.17 -4.40 -20.20
N PRO A 312 8.46 -4.70 -20.41
CA PRO A 312 9.55 -3.76 -20.14
C PRO A 312 9.42 -2.46 -20.95
#